data_AF-A0A0E3SBM5-F1
#
_entry.id   AF-A0A0E3SBM5-F1
#
_cell.length_a   1.000
_cell.length_b   1.000
_cell.length_c   1.000
_cell.angle_alpha   90.00
_cell.angle_beta   90.00
_cell.angle_gamma   90.00
#
_symmetry.space_group_name_H-M   'P 1'
#
loop_
_entity.id
_entity.type
_entity.pdbx_description
1 polymer ?
#
loop_
_entity_poly.entity_id
_entity_poly.type
_entity_poly.pdbx_seq_one_letter_code
_entity_poly.pdbx_strand_id
1 'polypeptide(L)'
;MEIPLVIMDRSLLRDYMRLSVKKAWECTKHLINTVEKYNGVITILWHNNTCIEGENLKYYEKVLEYCAGKNAWITSGEEIYNWWTSKIEPGI
;
A
#
# COMPACT_ATOMS: atom_id res chain seq x y z
N MET A 1 -19.36 0.89 1.63
CA MET A 1 -17.98 1.25 2.05
C MET A 1 -17.09 1.28 0.81
N GLU A 2 -16.24 2.29 0.66
CA GLU A 2 -15.21 2.33 -0.38
C GLU A 2 -13.82 2.23 0.26
N ILE A 3 -12.89 1.53 -0.38
CA ILE A 3 -11.48 1.46 0.03
C ILE A 3 -10.64 2.11 -1.08
N PRO A 4 -9.91 3.20 -0.81
CA PRO A 4 -9.19 3.93 -1.85
C PRO A 4 -8.02 3.13 -2.40
N LEU A 5 -7.77 3.24 -3.70
CA LEU A 5 -6.59 2.71 -4.37
C LEU A 5 -5.47 3.76 -4.39
N VAL A 6 -4.45 3.61 -3.54
CA VAL A 6 -3.48 4.68 -3.28
C VAL A 6 -2.18 4.52 -4.07
N ILE A 7 -1.55 3.34 -4.01
CA ILE A 7 -0.27 3.08 -4.67
C ILE A 7 -0.48 2.06 -5.78
N MET A 8 0.01 2.36 -6.98
CA MET A 8 -0.01 1.46 -8.12
C MET A 8 1.37 1.41 -8.79
N ASP A 9 1.92 0.20 -8.91
CA ASP A 9 3.24 -0.07 -9.49
C ASP A 9 3.41 0.45 -10.93
N ARG A 10 2.41 0.25 -11.77
CA ARG A 10 2.36 0.77 -13.14
C ARG A 10 2.49 2.29 -13.17
N SER A 11 1.78 2.99 -12.29
CA SER A 11 1.88 4.44 -12.18
C SER A 11 3.24 4.90 -11.67
N LEU A 12 3.75 4.29 -10.58
CA LEU A 12 5.01 4.71 -9.97
C LEU A 12 6.24 4.35 -10.82
N LEU A 13 6.31 3.13 -11.35
CA LEU A 13 7.54 2.55 -11.90
C LEU A 13 7.57 2.48 -13.43
N ARG A 14 6.43 2.31 -14.12
CA ARG A 14 6.43 1.87 -15.54
C ARG A 14 5.80 2.83 -16.55
N ASP A 15 4.56 3.23 -16.33
CA ASP A 15 3.73 3.83 -17.38
C ASP A 15 3.68 5.34 -17.25
N TYR A 16 3.42 5.85 -16.03
CA TYR A 16 3.13 7.26 -15.80
C TYR A 16 4.33 8.04 -15.26
N MET A 17 4.68 7.85 -13.98
CA MET A 17 5.74 8.62 -13.32
C MET A 17 7.14 8.12 -13.68
N ARG A 18 7.28 6.83 -13.98
CA ARG A 18 8.55 6.18 -14.38
C ARG A 18 9.70 6.49 -13.42
N LEU A 19 9.42 6.42 -12.13
CA LEU A 19 10.40 6.68 -11.09
C LEU A 19 11.42 5.54 -11.02
N SER A 20 12.66 5.89 -10.67
CA SER A 20 13.60 4.87 -10.20
C SER A 20 13.09 4.25 -8.90
N VAL A 21 13.47 3.00 -8.61
CA VAL A 21 13.09 2.29 -7.37
C VAL A 21 13.35 3.12 -6.12
N LYS A 22 14.48 3.85 -6.06
CA LYS A 22 14.79 4.78 -4.97
C LYS A 22 13.74 5.90 -4.83
N LYS A 23 13.36 6.56 -5.93
CA LYS A 23 12.35 7.64 -5.90
C LYS A 23 10.96 7.11 -5.61
N ALA A 24 10.62 5.94 -6.16
CA ALA A 24 9.37 5.25 -5.87
C ALA A 24 9.26 4.92 -4.37
N TRP A 25 10.36 4.42 -3.78
CA TRP A 25 10.44 4.18 -2.34
C TRP A 25 10.22 5.45 -1.51
N GLU A 26 10.89 6.57 -1.83
CA GLU A 26 10.68 7.82 -1.08
C GLU A 26 9.23 8.34 -1.20
N CYS A 27 8.61 8.22 -2.38
CA CYS A 27 7.21 8.57 -2.60
C CYS A 27 6.27 7.69 -1.74
N THR A 28 6.45 6.37 -1.81
CA THR A 28 5.67 5.40 -1.04
C THR A 28 5.83 5.58 0.46
N LYS A 29 7.06 5.81 0.93
CA LYS A 29 7.34 6.10 2.34
C LYS A 29 6.64 7.36 2.81
N HIS A 30 6.60 8.42 1.99
CA HIS A 30 5.88 9.65 2.30
C HIS A 30 4.37 9.40 2.43
N LEU A 31 3.78 8.61 1.53
CA LEU A 31 2.36 8.24 1.59
C LEU A 31 2.04 7.41 2.84
N ILE A 32 2.87 6.40 3.15
CA ILE A 32 2.71 5.57 4.36
C ILE A 32 2.75 6.44 5.62
N ASN A 33 3.74 7.31 5.76
CA ASN A 33 3.85 8.20 6.93
C ASN A 33 2.68 9.18 7.04
N THR A 34 2.14 9.63 5.91
CA THR A 34 0.96 10.51 5.89
C THR A 34 -0.28 9.76 6.38
N VAL A 35 -0.50 8.53 5.89
CA VAL A 35 -1.64 7.72 6.31
C VAL A 35 -1.54 7.31 7.78
N GLU A 36 -0.34 6.92 8.25
CA GLU A 36 -0.06 6.62 9.65
C GLU A 36 -0.41 7.81 10.57
N LYS A 37 0.03 9.03 10.20
CA LYS A 37 -0.28 10.26 10.96
C LYS A 37 -1.78 10.46 11.19
N TYR A 38 -2.61 10.03 10.24
CA TYR A 38 -4.07 10.18 10.30
C TYR A 38 -4.80 8.89 10.66
N ASN A 39 -4.10 7.83 11.11
CA ASN A 39 -4.66 6.51 11.42
C ASN A 39 -5.51 5.93 10.28
N GLY A 40 -5.10 6.18 9.03
CA GLY A 40 -5.86 5.80 7.85
C GLY A 40 -5.49 4.42 7.31
N VAL A 41 -6.08 4.10 6.15
CA VAL A 41 -5.80 2.88 5.37
C VAL A 41 -5.04 3.25 4.10
N ILE A 42 -4.00 2.48 3.76
CA ILE A 42 -3.27 2.59 2.50
C ILE A 42 -3.32 1.26 1.77
N THR A 43 -3.50 1.31 0.45
CA THR A 43 -3.52 0.14 -0.42
C THR A 43 -2.36 0.18 -1.40
N ILE A 44 -1.85 -1.01 -1.71
CA ILE A 44 -0.79 -1.21 -2.70
C ILE A 44 -1.33 -2.17 -3.73
N LEU A 45 -1.41 -1.71 -4.96
CA LEU A 45 -1.72 -2.51 -6.14
C LEU A 45 -0.44 -2.78 -6.91
N TRP A 46 -0.23 -4.06 -7.19
CA TRP A 46 0.83 -4.55 -8.06
C TRP A 46 0.25 -5.45 -9.14
N HIS A 47 0.95 -5.56 -10.26
CA HIS A 47 0.63 -6.52 -11.30
C HIS A 47 1.76 -7.55 -11.41
N ASN A 48 1.40 -8.82 -11.55
CA ASN A 48 2.37 -9.91 -11.69
C ASN A 48 3.29 -9.73 -12.91
N ASN A 49 2.83 -9.00 -13.93
CA ASN A 49 3.61 -8.69 -15.13
C ASN A 49 4.52 -7.46 -15.00
N THR A 50 4.54 -6.77 -13.86
CA THR A 50 5.40 -5.59 -13.62
C THR A 50 6.72 -5.97 -12.96
N CYS A 51 7.23 -7.16 -13.25
CA CYS A 51 8.52 -7.66 -12.74
C CYS A 51 8.56 -7.67 -11.21
N ILE A 52 7.89 -8.65 -10.57
CA ILE A 52 8.15 -9.04 -9.17
C ILE A 52 9.47 -9.82 -9.12
N GLU A 53 10.57 -9.14 -9.46
CA GLU A 53 11.92 -9.70 -9.53
C GLU A 53 12.96 -8.60 -9.29
N GLY A 54 14.19 -8.99 -8.97
CA GLY A 54 15.30 -8.06 -8.81
C GLY A 54 15.03 -6.91 -7.83
N GLU A 55 15.29 -5.67 -8.26
CA GLU A 55 15.10 -4.48 -7.42
C GLU A 55 13.62 -4.17 -7.13
N ASN A 56 12.70 -4.56 -8.02
CA ASN A 56 11.27 -4.35 -7.81
C ASN A 56 10.72 -5.27 -6.72
N LEU A 57 11.19 -6.52 -6.63
CA LEU A 57 10.84 -7.39 -5.50
C LEU A 57 11.34 -6.81 -4.18
N LYS A 58 12.61 -6.38 -4.14
CA LYS A 58 13.20 -5.71 -2.96
C LYS A 58 12.45 -4.45 -2.54
N TYR A 59 11.86 -3.74 -3.49
CA TYR A 59 11.00 -2.60 -3.20
C TYR A 59 9.75 -3.03 -2.41
N TYR A 60 9.05 -4.09 -2.81
CA TYR A 60 7.87 -4.57 -2.07
C TYR A 60 8.23 -5.14 -0.70
N GLU A 61 9.30 -5.93 -0.60
CA GLU A 61 9.82 -6.43 0.67
C GLU A 61 10.07 -5.27 1.64
N LYS A 62 10.78 -4.23 1.17
CA LYS A 62 11.06 -3.04 1.97
C LYS A 62 9.80 -2.28 2.42
N VAL A 63 8.76 -2.23 1.58
CA VAL A 63 7.47 -1.62 1.95
C VAL A 63 6.80 -2.42 3.07
N LEU A 64 6.74 -3.75 2.94
CA LEU A 64 6.15 -4.62 3.95
C LEU A 64 6.93 -4.56 5.28
N GLU A 65 8.26 -4.63 5.23
CA GLU A 65 9.13 -4.49 6.40
C GLU A 65 8.92 -3.15 7.12
N TYR A 66 8.81 -2.05 6.37
CA TYR A 66 8.59 -0.73 6.94
C TYR A 66 7.24 -0.59 7.62
N CYS A 67 6.17 -1.10 6.99
CA CYS A 67 4.84 -1.13 7.60
C CYS A 67 4.80 -2.04 8.84
N ALA A 68 5.41 -3.22 8.78
CA ALA A 68 5.50 -4.15 9.90
C ALA A 68 6.27 -3.54 11.08
N GLY A 69 7.40 -2.87 10.82
CA GLY A 69 8.18 -2.15 11.84
C GLY A 69 7.44 -0.97 12.48
N LYS A 70 6.36 -0.50 11.85
CA LYS A 70 5.43 0.51 12.40
C LYS A 70 4.22 -0.09 13.12
N ASN A 71 4.18 -1.41 13.29
CA ASN A 71 3.03 -2.14 13.83
C ASN A 71 1.73 -1.90 13.04
N ALA A 72 1.84 -1.67 11.72
CA ALA A 72 0.67 -1.53 10.87
C ALA A 72 -0.15 -2.83 10.84
N TRP A 73 -1.47 -2.70 10.80
CA TRP A 73 -2.35 -3.84 10.54
C TRP A 73 -2.32 -4.19 9.05
N ILE A 74 -1.45 -5.13 8.68
CA ILE A 74 -1.30 -5.61 7.30
C ILE A 74 -2.33 -6.71 7.07
N THR A 75 -3.34 -6.44 6.24
CA THR A 75 -4.47 -7.35 6.03
C THR A 75 -5.09 -7.21 4.63
N SER A 76 -6.11 -8.01 4.33
CA SER A 76 -6.85 -7.96 3.07
C SER A 76 -7.93 -6.86 3.08
N GLY A 77 -8.43 -6.49 1.90
CA GLY A 77 -9.58 -5.58 1.79
C GLY A 77 -10.86 -6.15 2.40
N GLU A 78 -11.04 -7.48 2.38
CA GLU A 78 -12.15 -8.18 3.03
C GLU A 78 -12.12 -8.01 4.54
N GLU A 79 -10.95 -8.15 5.17
CA GLU A 79 -10.80 -7.96 6.62
C GLU A 79 -11.04 -6.50 7.03
N ILE A 80 -10.61 -5.53 6.23
CA ILE A 80 -10.94 -4.11 6.46
C ILE A 80 -12.46 -3.90 6.39
N TYR A 81 -13.13 -4.49 5.40
CA TYR A 81 -14.58 -4.42 5.26
C TYR A 81 -15.30 -5.03 6.45
N ASN A 82 -14.93 -6.25 6.85
CA ASN A 82 -15.51 -6.96 7.99
C ASN A 82 -15.30 -6.21 9.30
N TRP A 83 -14.13 -5.61 9.52
CA TRP A 83 -13.87 -4.77 10.68
C TRP A 83 -14.77 -3.53 10.70
N TRP A 84 -14.92 -2.85 9.56
CA TRP A 84 -15.73 -1.64 9.48
C TRP A 84 -17.22 -1.91 9.73
N THR A 85 -17.78 -2.94 9.07
CA THR A 85 -19.19 -3.30 9.24
C THR A 85 -19.48 -3.89 10.62
N SER A 86 -18.50 -4.51 11.29
CA SER A 86 -18.70 -5.02 12.65
C SER A 86 -18.50 -3.98 13.76
N LYS A 87 -17.68 -2.95 13.54
CA LYS A 87 -17.28 -1.99 14.60
C LYS A 87 -17.79 -0.58 14.41
N ILE A 88 -17.93 -0.11 13.17
CA ILE A 88 -18.23 1.28 12.85
C ILE A 88 -19.66 1.42 12.34
N GLU A 89 -20.10 0.54 11.44
CA GLU A 89 -21.46 0.55 10.87
C GLU A 89 -22.17 -0.81 11.01
N PRO A 90 -22.52 -1.25 12.23
CA PRO A 90 -23.24 -2.49 12.44
C PRO A 90 -24.66 -2.43 11.85
N GLY A 91 -25.03 -3.40 11.02
CA GLY A 91 -26.40 -3.56 10.52
C GLY A 91 -26.68 -2.97 9.13
N ILE A 92 -25.63 -2.57 8.39
CA ILE A 92 -25.66 -2.51 6.93
C ILE A 92 -25.33 -3.91 6.37
#